data_AF-A0A176W220-F1
#
_entry.id   AF-A0A176W220-F1
#
_cell.length_a   1.000
_cell.length_b   1.000
_cell.length_c   1.000
_cell.angle_alpha   90.00
_cell.angle_beta   90.00
_cell.angle_gamma   90.00
#
_symmetry.space_group_name_H-M   'P 1'
#
loop_
_entity.id
_entity.type
_entity.pdbx_description
1 polymer ?
#
loop_
_entity_poly.entity_id
_entity_poly.type
_entity_poly.pdbx_seq_one_letter_code
_entity_poly.pdbx_strand_id
1 'polypeptide(L)'
;MAAAAAALQSTAAVCSAARPLLSDSRARQNFSSTRRVTCTSSSGLKLGSSQPTSERSRDEPSLCLSRASTSASGRLKVSAVKGSEEFVVQTTEMTTSPGASPLSMTYLEGNSWLWEILGLKVLIDPVLVGNLDFGIPLLYDAAKKSLREFKLEDLPELDCLLICQGYDDHCHEKTLEPLSQLKPNLRVISSPNAEPILSKYFKNVTYLEPKTGESTTLKASNGSVVRIRASPGPILGPPWQRPESGYFIEVEEPKFSIYYEPHCIFENASLEGQSADVLVTPVIQQVLPGYVLVSGQEDAVKVAEYLKPKFVVTMKNGDLDSKGLLSMIVRQKGTNETFQELLFKKLPNTEVLNPSPGVPMVIPIKS
;
A
#
# COMPACT_ATOMS: atom_id res chain seq x y z
N MET A 1 -14.67 -5.64 6.63
CA MET A 1 -14.53 -7.05 7.07
C MET A 1 -13.48 -7.14 8.17
N ALA A 2 -12.37 -6.42 7.99
CA ALA A 2 -11.41 -6.03 9.01
C ALA A 2 -12.01 -5.77 10.39
N ALA A 3 -12.99 -4.88 10.63
CA ALA A 3 -13.49 -4.62 11.99
C ALA A 3 -14.19 -5.81 12.70
N ALA A 4 -14.96 -6.63 11.99
CA ALA A 4 -15.64 -7.81 12.59
C ALA A 4 -14.65 -8.97 12.77
N ALA A 5 -13.75 -9.16 11.81
CA ALA A 5 -12.61 -10.06 11.95
C ALA A 5 -11.62 -9.58 13.01
N ALA A 6 -11.43 -8.27 13.20
CA ALA A 6 -10.61 -7.62 14.21
C ALA A 6 -11.22 -7.83 15.59
N ALA A 7 -12.55 -7.72 15.72
CA ALA A 7 -13.21 -8.10 16.96
C ALA A 7 -12.96 -9.58 17.31
N LEU A 8 -12.90 -10.46 16.32
CA LEU A 8 -12.61 -11.90 16.50
C LEU A 8 -11.12 -12.23 16.68
N GLN A 9 -10.22 -11.56 15.97
CA GLN A 9 -8.76 -11.70 16.06
C GLN A 9 -8.24 -11.04 17.35
N SER A 10 -8.82 -9.90 17.76
CA SER A 10 -8.56 -9.24 19.04
C SER A 10 -9.06 -10.09 20.22
N THR A 11 -10.25 -10.69 20.13
CA THR A 11 -10.73 -11.62 21.17
C THR A 11 -9.90 -12.91 21.25
N ALA A 12 -9.44 -13.45 20.11
CA ALA A 12 -8.51 -14.58 20.09
C ALA A 12 -7.14 -14.24 20.70
N ALA A 13 -6.61 -13.03 20.46
CA ALA A 13 -5.36 -12.55 21.06
C ALA A 13 -5.46 -12.38 22.59
N VAL A 14 -6.60 -11.88 23.09
CA VAL A 14 -6.88 -11.75 24.54
C VAL A 14 -6.98 -13.12 25.22
N CYS A 15 -7.56 -14.13 24.57
CA CYS A 15 -7.64 -15.49 25.12
C CYS A 15 -6.28 -16.22 25.13
N SER A 16 -5.36 -15.93 24.21
CA SER A 16 -4.01 -16.51 24.18
C SER A 16 -3.09 -15.94 25.28
N ALA A 17 -3.31 -14.67 25.68
CA ALA A 17 -2.56 -14.02 26.75
C ALA A 17 -2.95 -14.46 28.17
N ALA A 18 -4.04 -15.22 28.33
CA ALA A 18 -4.51 -15.74 29.60
C ALA A 18 -4.12 -17.23 29.78
N ARG A 19 -2.83 -17.52 29.98
CA ARG A 19 -2.40 -18.76 30.64
C ARG A 19 -2.09 -18.47 32.11
N PRO A 20 -2.68 -19.21 33.06
CA PRO A 20 -2.41 -19.00 34.48
C PRO A 20 -0.97 -19.41 34.81
N LEU A 21 -0.24 -18.49 35.45
CA LEU A 21 1.01 -18.76 36.16
C LEU A 21 0.70 -19.75 37.30
N LEU A 22 0.93 -21.04 37.05
CA LEU A 22 1.10 -22.03 38.11
C LEU A 22 2.58 -22.07 38.46
N SER A 23 2.83 -21.64 39.70
CA SER A 23 4.10 -21.48 40.37
C SER A 23 4.89 -22.80 40.46
N ASP A 24 6.13 -22.79 39.99
CA ASP A 24 7.12 -23.78 40.38
C ASP A 24 8.02 -23.18 41.46
N SER A 25 7.87 -23.71 42.67
CA SER A 25 8.61 -23.31 43.85
C SER A 25 9.97 -24.00 43.88
N ARG A 26 11.06 -23.24 43.72
CA ARG A 26 12.35 -23.43 44.42
C ARG A 26 13.38 -22.42 43.90
N ALA A 27 13.57 -21.33 44.65
CA ALA A 27 14.77 -20.51 44.55
C ALA A 27 15.42 -20.42 45.93
N ARG A 28 16.70 -20.81 45.95
CA ARG A 28 17.61 -20.77 47.09
C ARG A 28 17.90 -19.33 47.49
N GLN A 29 17.87 -19.08 48.78
CA GLN A 29 18.52 -17.93 49.42
C GLN A 29 20.04 -18.02 49.19
N ASN A 30 20.69 -16.90 48.84
CA ASN A 30 21.70 -16.31 49.72
C ASN A 30 22.43 -15.08 49.16
N PHE A 31 22.76 -14.20 50.11
CA PHE A 31 23.75 -13.12 50.13
C PHE A 31 23.41 -11.76 49.50
N SER A 32 23.01 -10.85 50.40
CA SER A 32 23.14 -9.40 50.30
C SER A 32 24.57 -8.96 50.63
N SER A 33 25.07 -7.98 49.88
CA SER A 33 26.17 -7.12 50.32
C SER A 33 26.14 -5.81 49.53
N THR A 34 25.53 -4.82 50.16
CA THR A 34 25.85 -3.39 50.18
C THR A 34 27.11 -2.95 49.41
N ARG A 35 26.99 -2.01 48.47
CA ARG A 35 27.50 -0.64 48.65
C ARG A 35 27.07 0.31 47.53
N ARG A 36 26.90 1.54 47.99
CA ARG A 36 26.37 2.74 47.35
C ARG A 36 27.56 3.59 46.88
N VAL A 37 27.27 4.59 46.03
CA VAL A 37 27.90 5.94 45.94
C VAL A 37 28.74 6.24 44.67
N THR A 38 28.06 7.00 43.79
CA THR A 38 28.43 8.24 43.05
C THR A 38 29.44 8.28 41.91
N CYS A 39 28.90 8.79 40.80
CA CYS A 39 29.39 9.81 39.87
C CYS A 39 30.70 10.54 40.21
N THR A 40 31.56 10.70 39.20
CA THR A 40 32.09 12.01 38.79
C THR A 40 32.52 11.99 37.32
N SER A 41 32.33 13.16 36.72
CA SER A 41 32.63 13.65 35.38
C SER A 41 34.11 13.89 35.09
N SER A 42 34.50 13.84 33.81
CA SER A 42 35.44 14.75 33.12
C SER A 42 35.60 14.27 31.67
N SER A 43 35.23 15.01 30.61
CA SER A 43 35.80 16.24 30.03
C SER A 43 37.21 16.09 29.42
N GLY A 44 37.35 16.36 28.12
CA GLY A 44 38.64 16.56 27.40
C GLY A 44 38.63 15.96 25.97
N LEU A 45 38.18 16.63 24.89
CA LEU A 45 38.81 17.69 24.07
C LEU A 45 40.17 17.35 23.41
N LYS A 46 40.15 17.26 22.06
CA LYS A 46 41.04 17.89 21.04
C LYS A 46 41.82 16.99 20.04
N LEU A 47 41.47 17.25 18.76
CA LEU A 47 42.29 17.57 17.55
C LEU A 47 43.40 16.67 17.00
N GLY A 48 43.40 16.60 15.65
CA GLY A 48 44.59 16.48 14.77
C GLY A 48 44.41 15.45 13.65
N SER A 49 43.85 15.78 12.47
CA SER A 49 44.50 16.29 11.24
C SER A 49 45.72 15.49 10.73
N SER A 50 45.61 14.87 9.54
CA SER A 50 46.55 15.01 8.40
C SER A 50 46.25 14.02 7.26
N GLN A 51 46.15 14.55 6.03
CA GLN A 51 46.53 13.84 4.78
C GLN A 51 48.05 14.04 4.54
N PRO A 52 48.69 13.35 3.56
CA PRO A 52 48.80 13.94 2.20
C PRO A 52 48.93 12.96 0.99
N THR A 53 48.63 13.50 -0.22
CA THR A 53 49.28 13.35 -1.57
C THR A 53 49.49 11.96 -2.20
N SER A 54 48.86 11.61 -3.34
CA SER A 54 49.09 11.95 -4.78
C SER A 54 50.19 11.15 -5.50
N GLU A 55 49.84 10.42 -6.57
CA GLU A 55 50.71 10.19 -7.74
C GLU A 55 49.91 9.70 -8.98
N ARG A 56 50.54 9.82 -10.16
CA ARG A 56 49.97 10.14 -11.48
C ARG A 56 50.37 9.09 -12.54
N SER A 57 49.61 9.08 -13.66
CA SER A 57 49.93 8.58 -15.02
C SER A 57 49.60 7.09 -15.29
N ARG A 58 48.99 6.67 -16.40
CA ARG A 58 49.32 6.91 -17.83
C ARG A 58 48.13 6.65 -18.78
N ASP A 59 48.19 7.33 -19.93
CA ASP A 59 47.35 7.24 -21.12
C ASP A 59 47.65 6.02 -22.01
N GLU A 60 46.65 5.58 -22.78
CA GLU A 60 46.60 5.41 -24.26
C GLU A 60 45.61 4.30 -24.71
N PRO A 61 45.09 4.35 -25.97
CA PRO A 61 43.70 4.06 -26.30
C PRO A 61 43.51 2.78 -27.14
N SER A 62 42.26 2.38 -27.35
CA SER A 62 41.90 1.50 -28.48
C SER A 62 40.49 1.79 -29.01
N LEU A 63 40.43 1.76 -30.34
CA LEU A 63 39.34 2.13 -31.23
C LEU A 63 38.11 1.20 -31.22
N CYS A 64 36.99 1.84 -31.56
CA CYS A 64 35.76 1.39 -32.21
C CYS A 64 35.61 -0.08 -32.66
N LEU A 65 34.46 -0.67 -32.33
CA LEU A 65 33.61 -1.33 -33.33
C LEU A 65 32.15 -1.39 -32.85
N SER A 66 31.29 -0.79 -33.66
CA SER A 66 29.84 -0.85 -33.57
C SER A 66 29.33 -2.26 -33.91
N ARG A 67 28.35 -2.73 -33.14
CA ARG A 67 27.35 -3.67 -33.66
C ARG A 67 26.07 -3.58 -32.84
N ALA A 68 25.02 -3.10 -33.50
CA ALA A 68 23.65 -3.21 -33.08
C ALA A 68 23.28 -4.69 -32.93
N SER A 69 22.67 -5.06 -31.81
CA SER A 69 21.91 -6.30 -31.68
C SER A 69 20.51 -5.95 -31.19
N THR A 70 19.57 -6.16 -32.10
CA THR A 70 18.14 -5.97 -31.97
C THR A 70 17.54 -6.74 -30.80
N SER A 71 16.65 -6.07 -30.08
CA SER A 71 15.80 -6.64 -29.04
C SER A 71 14.81 -7.65 -29.63
N ALA A 72 14.88 -8.89 -29.18
CA ALA A 72 13.83 -9.88 -29.41
C ALA A 72 12.86 -9.82 -28.22
N SER A 73 11.85 -8.95 -28.32
CA SER A 73 10.70 -8.98 -27.43
C SER A 73 9.84 -10.21 -27.77
N GLY A 74 9.84 -11.19 -26.87
CA GLY A 74 9.00 -12.39 -26.96
C GLY A 74 7.53 -12.02 -26.83
N ARG A 75 6.83 -11.99 -27.96
CA ARG A 75 5.37 -11.76 -28.03
C ARG A 75 4.64 -13.03 -27.62
N LEU A 76 4.01 -13.03 -26.45
CA LEU A 76 3.00 -14.03 -26.05
C LEU A 76 1.87 -14.04 -27.09
N LYS A 77 1.66 -15.19 -27.74
CA LYS A 77 0.49 -15.47 -28.58
C LYS A 77 -0.64 -15.97 -27.68
N VAL A 78 -1.70 -15.18 -27.54
CA VAL A 78 -3.00 -15.67 -27.05
C VAL A 78 -3.92 -15.87 -28.26
N SER A 79 -4.46 -17.08 -28.38
CA SER A 79 -5.34 -17.47 -29.48
C SER A 79 -6.74 -16.92 -29.23
N ALA A 80 -7.22 -16.07 -30.15
CA ALA A 80 -8.56 -15.48 -30.08
C ALA A 80 -9.64 -16.49 -30.50
N VAL A 81 -10.70 -16.59 -29.69
CA VAL A 81 -11.97 -17.24 -30.05
C VAL A 81 -12.93 -16.16 -30.57
N LYS A 82 -13.57 -16.46 -31.71
CA LYS A 82 -14.52 -15.63 -32.44
C LYS A 82 -15.74 -15.23 -31.59
N GLY A 83 -16.08 -13.94 -31.62
CA GLY A 83 -17.38 -13.40 -31.20
C GLY A 83 -17.39 -11.88 -31.45
N SER A 84 -18.13 -11.47 -32.47
CA SER A 84 -18.17 -10.13 -33.06
C SER A 84 -19.08 -9.16 -32.29
N GLU A 85 -18.54 -8.03 -31.83
CA GLU A 85 -19.13 -6.69 -31.91
C GLU A 85 -17.98 -5.66 -31.98
N GLU A 86 -17.93 -4.87 -33.07
CA GLU A 86 -16.89 -3.85 -33.29
C GLU A 86 -17.16 -2.63 -32.40
N PHE A 87 -16.36 -2.44 -31.35
CA PHE A 87 -16.22 -1.16 -30.68
C PHE A 87 -14.97 -0.47 -31.23
N VAL A 88 -15.17 0.61 -31.99
CA VAL A 88 -14.08 1.43 -32.55
C VAL A 88 -13.39 2.16 -31.41
N VAL A 89 -12.24 1.64 -30.97
CA VAL A 89 -11.34 2.33 -30.04
C VAL A 89 -10.62 3.42 -30.83
N GLN A 90 -11.03 4.68 -30.67
CA GLN A 90 -10.21 5.82 -31.04
C GLN A 90 -8.99 5.85 -30.13
N THR A 91 -7.86 5.37 -30.66
CA THR A 91 -6.54 5.61 -30.10
C THR A 91 -6.13 7.02 -30.48
N THR A 92 -6.39 7.99 -29.61
CA THR A 92 -5.72 9.28 -29.68
C THR A 92 -4.26 9.05 -29.27
N GLU A 93 -3.36 9.00 -30.26
CA GLU A 93 -1.93 9.11 -30.03
C GLU A 93 -1.65 10.48 -29.39
N MET A 94 -1.58 10.49 -28.07
CA MET A 94 -1.18 11.65 -27.30
C MET A 94 0.35 11.71 -27.34
N THR A 95 0.89 12.57 -28.20
CA THR A 95 2.32 12.92 -28.24
C THR A 95 2.79 13.29 -26.84
N THR A 96 3.48 12.36 -26.19
CA THR A 96 4.07 12.56 -24.87
C THR A 96 5.33 13.41 -25.05
N SER A 97 5.39 14.54 -24.36
CA SER A 97 6.63 15.30 -24.23
C SER A 97 7.70 14.41 -23.58
N PRO A 98 8.97 14.47 -24.02
CA PRO A 98 10.05 13.76 -23.36
C PRO A 98 10.27 14.42 -21.99
N GLY A 99 9.79 13.79 -20.92
CA GLY A 99 10.00 14.35 -19.57
C GLY A 99 9.55 13.52 -18.38
N ALA A 100 8.39 12.85 -18.44
CA ALA A 100 7.90 12.05 -17.32
C ALA A 100 7.18 10.79 -17.79
N SER A 101 7.56 9.63 -17.25
CA SER A 101 6.78 8.39 -17.42
C SER A 101 5.42 8.56 -16.75
N PRO A 102 4.32 8.18 -17.41
CA PRO A 102 2.99 8.33 -16.82
C PRO A 102 2.80 7.43 -15.60
N LEU A 103 1.82 7.76 -14.75
CA LEU A 103 1.39 6.91 -13.65
C LEU A 103 0.67 5.69 -14.25
N SER A 104 1.15 4.49 -13.98
CA SER A 104 0.44 3.24 -14.30
C SER A 104 -0.12 2.63 -13.04
N MET A 105 -1.40 2.24 -13.05
CA MET A 105 -2.07 1.60 -11.93
C MET A 105 -2.77 0.33 -12.39
N THR A 106 -2.40 -0.81 -11.81
CA THR A 106 -3.08 -2.09 -12.04
C THR A 106 -3.81 -2.50 -10.78
N TYR A 107 -5.14 -2.60 -10.88
CA TYR A 107 -5.97 -3.13 -9.80
C TYR A 107 -5.88 -4.65 -9.78
N LEU A 108 -5.50 -5.22 -8.64
CA LEU A 108 -5.33 -6.66 -8.47
C LEU A 108 -6.48 -7.31 -7.69
N GLU A 109 -7.65 -6.65 -7.58
CA GLU A 109 -8.82 -7.06 -6.78
C GLU A 109 -8.62 -6.98 -5.26
N GLY A 110 -9.70 -6.69 -4.53
CA GLY A 110 -9.65 -6.46 -3.09
C GLY A 110 -8.98 -5.11 -2.78
N ASN A 111 -8.06 -5.12 -1.82
CA ASN A 111 -7.23 -3.93 -1.54
C ASN A 111 -5.94 -3.90 -2.37
N SER A 112 -5.69 -4.92 -3.20
CA SER A 112 -4.39 -5.12 -3.85
C SER A 112 -4.20 -4.27 -5.09
N TRP A 113 -3.04 -3.64 -5.20
CA TRP A 113 -2.64 -2.85 -6.36
C TRP A 113 -1.16 -3.02 -6.71
N LEU A 114 -0.84 -2.84 -7.99
CA LEU A 114 0.51 -2.65 -8.48
C LEU A 114 0.59 -1.30 -9.19
N TRP A 115 1.38 -0.36 -8.67
CA TRP A 115 1.57 0.96 -9.25
C TRP A 115 2.97 1.14 -9.78
N GLU A 116 3.10 1.88 -10.88
CA GLU A 116 4.37 2.38 -11.39
C GLU A 116 4.34 3.91 -11.42
N ILE A 117 5.18 4.54 -10.61
CA ILE A 117 5.22 5.98 -10.38
C ILE A 117 6.62 6.47 -10.71
N LEU A 118 6.79 7.16 -11.85
CA LEU A 118 8.12 7.56 -12.35
C LEU A 118 9.14 6.41 -12.36
N GLY A 119 8.69 5.21 -12.72
CA GLY A 119 9.52 4.00 -12.76
C GLY A 119 9.69 3.27 -11.42
N LEU A 120 9.17 3.80 -10.30
CA LEU A 120 9.08 3.05 -9.04
C LEU A 120 7.90 2.11 -9.06
N LYS A 121 8.16 0.82 -8.87
CA LYS A 121 7.13 -0.23 -8.81
C LYS A 121 6.77 -0.54 -7.37
N VAL A 122 5.56 -0.17 -6.99
CA VAL A 122 5.02 -0.30 -5.63
C VAL A 122 3.90 -1.32 -5.63
N LEU A 123 4.08 -2.40 -4.86
CA LEU A 123 3.01 -3.35 -4.55
C LEU A 123 2.28 -2.88 -3.29
N ILE A 124 0.96 -2.83 -3.32
CA ILE A 124 0.14 -2.28 -2.22
C ILE A 124 -0.83 -3.35 -1.75
N ASP A 125 -0.87 -3.60 -0.44
CA ASP A 125 -1.84 -4.48 0.25
C ASP A 125 -2.13 -5.82 -0.47
N PRO A 126 -1.11 -6.66 -0.74
CA PRO A 126 -1.24 -7.80 -1.62
C PRO A 126 -1.92 -9.02 -0.95
N VAL A 127 -3.07 -9.41 -1.50
CA VAL A 127 -3.76 -10.69 -1.25
C VAL A 127 -3.65 -11.50 -2.52
N LEU A 128 -2.55 -12.23 -2.72
CA LEU A 128 -2.22 -12.91 -3.98
C LEU A 128 -2.07 -14.44 -3.85
N VAL A 129 -1.99 -14.96 -2.63
CA VAL A 129 -1.82 -16.40 -2.39
C VAL A 129 -2.95 -16.95 -1.55
N GLY A 130 -3.76 -17.82 -2.15
CA GLY A 130 -4.94 -18.39 -1.50
C GLY A 130 -6.07 -17.38 -1.33
N ASN A 131 -7.12 -17.81 -0.63
CA ASN A 131 -8.28 -16.97 -0.34
C ASN A 131 -8.06 -16.13 0.93
N LEU A 132 -8.74 -15.00 0.97
CA LEU A 132 -8.88 -14.18 2.17
C LEU A 132 -9.89 -14.82 3.12
N ASP A 133 -9.44 -15.23 4.30
CA ASP A 133 -10.29 -15.94 5.28
C ASP A 133 -10.16 -15.45 6.73
N PHE A 134 -9.28 -14.48 7.01
CA PHE A 134 -9.04 -13.96 8.36
C PHE A 134 -8.64 -15.05 9.37
N GLY A 135 -8.16 -16.21 8.90
CA GLY A 135 -7.83 -17.38 9.72
C GLY A 135 -9.04 -18.24 10.12
N ILE A 136 -10.27 -17.92 9.68
CA ILE A 136 -11.48 -18.68 10.02
C ILE A 136 -12.35 -18.89 8.75
N PRO A 137 -11.99 -19.84 7.86
CA PRO A 137 -12.68 -20.06 6.58
C PRO A 137 -14.19 -20.30 6.66
N LEU A 138 -14.66 -20.95 7.72
CA LEU A 138 -16.09 -21.19 7.94
C LEU A 138 -16.88 -19.89 8.15
N LEU A 139 -16.22 -18.88 8.71
CA LEU A 139 -16.82 -17.58 8.98
C LEU A 139 -16.79 -16.68 7.75
N TYR A 140 -15.65 -16.65 7.07
CA TYR A 140 -15.46 -15.91 5.84
C TYR A 140 -14.39 -16.58 4.97
N ASP A 141 -14.67 -16.69 3.68
CA ASP A 141 -13.74 -17.19 2.68
C ASP A 141 -14.03 -16.45 1.38
N ALA A 142 -13.07 -15.68 0.87
CA ALA A 142 -13.23 -14.86 -0.31
C ALA A 142 -12.09 -15.05 -1.32
N ALA A 143 -12.47 -15.46 -2.53
CA ALA A 143 -11.57 -15.62 -3.66
C ALA A 143 -11.65 -14.41 -4.61
N LYS A 144 -10.57 -14.16 -5.35
CA LYS A 144 -10.59 -13.23 -6.50
C LYS A 144 -11.56 -13.71 -7.58
N LYS A 145 -12.19 -12.79 -8.31
CA LYS A 145 -13.14 -13.14 -9.38
C LYS A 145 -12.41 -13.38 -10.69
N SER A 146 -11.56 -12.43 -11.08
CA SER A 146 -10.95 -12.37 -12.42
C SER A 146 -9.50 -12.84 -12.42
N LEU A 147 -8.76 -12.62 -11.34
CA LEU A 147 -7.32 -12.87 -11.25
C LEU A 147 -6.98 -14.12 -10.43
N ARG A 148 -7.79 -15.19 -10.56
CA ARG A 148 -7.58 -16.45 -9.83
C ARG A 148 -6.25 -17.15 -10.16
N GLU A 149 -5.79 -16.97 -11.40
CA GLU A 149 -4.55 -17.57 -11.90
C GLU A 149 -3.33 -16.66 -11.76
N PHE A 150 -3.50 -15.42 -11.25
CA PHE A 150 -2.40 -14.49 -11.03
C PHE A 150 -1.56 -14.95 -9.84
N LYS A 151 -0.24 -15.06 -10.02
CA LYS A 151 0.69 -15.59 -9.04
C LYS A 151 1.75 -14.58 -8.67
N LEU A 152 2.51 -14.89 -7.61
CA LEU A 152 3.63 -14.05 -7.19
C LEU A 152 4.71 -13.94 -8.27
N GLU A 153 4.89 -14.98 -9.09
CA GLU A 153 5.85 -14.99 -10.19
C GLU A 153 5.45 -14.07 -11.36
N ASP A 154 4.17 -13.67 -11.43
CA ASP A 154 3.69 -12.72 -12.44
C ASP A 154 3.99 -11.27 -12.05
N LEU A 155 4.41 -11.02 -10.80
CA LEU A 155 4.82 -9.69 -10.35
C LEU A 155 6.12 -9.27 -11.04
N PRO A 156 6.25 -7.99 -11.43
CA PRO A 156 7.53 -7.48 -11.90
C PRO A 156 8.53 -7.41 -10.74
N GLU A 157 9.75 -6.98 -11.04
CA GLU A 157 10.63 -6.48 -9.97
C GLU A 157 9.97 -5.31 -9.23
N LEU A 158 10.08 -5.33 -7.91
CA LEU A 158 9.42 -4.40 -7.00
C LEU A 158 10.47 -3.57 -6.27
N ASP A 159 10.23 -2.28 -6.18
CA ASP A 159 11.07 -1.36 -5.40
C ASP A 159 10.58 -1.26 -3.95
N CYS A 160 9.26 -1.37 -3.75
CA CYS A 160 8.64 -1.23 -2.44
C CYS A 160 7.35 -2.04 -2.30
N LEU A 161 7.13 -2.55 -1.10
CA LEU A 161 5.83 -3.00 -0.60
C LEU A 161 5.23 -1.90 0.30
N LEU A 162 3.99 -1.51 0.08
CA LEU A 162 3.23 -0.60 0.94
C LEU A 162 2.09 -1.37 1.61
N ILE A 163 2.06 -1.36 2.95
CA ILE A 163 1.02 -2.03 3.74
C ILE A 163 0.28 -1.00 4.61
N CYS A 164 -1.00 -0.81 4.34
CA CYS A 164 -1.77 0.27 4.96
C CYS A 164 -2.31 -0.08 6.34
N GLN A 165 -2.59 -1.36 6.58
CA GLN A 165 -3.21 -1.82 7.83
C GLN A 165 -2.64 -3.15 8.31
N GLY A 166 -2.81 -3.44 9.59
CA GLY A 166 -2.42 -4.71 10.22
C GLY A 166 -3.42 -5.86 10.06
N TYR A 167 -4.42 -5.75 9.18
CA TYR A 167 -5.49 -6.75 9.00
C TYR A 167 -5.27 -7.64 7.79
N ASP A 168 -5.83 -8.85 7.82
CA ASP A 168 -5.59 -9.92 6.83
C ASP A 168 -5.98 -9.52 5.38
N ASP A 169 -6.93 -8.60 5.21
CA ASP A 169 -7.31 -8.04 3.90
C ASP A 169 -6.33 -7.01 3.34
N HIS A 170 -5.25 -6.70 4.08
CA HIS A 170 -4.15 -5.81 3.68
C HIS A 170 -2.77 -6.46 3.90
N CYS A 171 -2.54 -6.97 5.11
CA CYS A 171 -1.33 -7.61 5.59
C CYS A 171 -1.46 -9.15 5.60
N HIS A 172 -1.80 -9.72 4.44
CA HIS A 172 -2.15 -11.13 4.30
C HIS A 172 -0.94 -12.06 4.48
N GLU A 173 -0.85 -12.76 5.61
CA GLU A 173 0.34 -13.58 5.95
C GLU A 173 0.66 -14.63 4.88
N LYS A 174 -0.37 -15.28 4.30
CA LYS A 174 -0.19 -16.29 3.24
C LYS A 174 0.44 -15.73 1.97
N THR A 175 0.23 -14.44 1.68
CA THR A 175 0.93 -13.75 0.59
C THR A 175 2.34 -13.34 1.02
N LEU A 176 2.45 -12.75 2.21
CA LEU A 176 3.66 -12.07 2.67
C LEU A 176 4.81 -13.02 2.98
N GLU A 177 4.54 -14.20 3.53
CA GLU A 177 5.56 -15.20 3.82
C GLU A 177 6.33 -15.63 2.56
N PRO A 178 5.71 -16.21 1.52
CA PRO A 178 6.42 -16.59 0.30
C PRO A 178 6.99 -15.36 -0.45
N LEU A 179 6.31 -14.21 -0.44
CA LEU A 179 6.84 -12.99 -1.05
C LEU A 179 8.17 -12.57 -0.41
N SER A 180 8.29 -12.66 0.92
CA SER A 180 9.53 -12.35 1.65
C SER A 180 10.68 -13.31 1.30
N GLN A 181 10.37 -14.56 0.97
CA GLN A 181 11.36 -15.55 0.53
C GLN A 181 11.82 -15.27 -0.90
N LEU A 182 10.89 -14.89 -1.79
CA LEU A 182 11.19 -14.52 -3.18
C LEU A 182 11.96 -13.20 -3.28
N LYS A 183 11.65 -12.22 -2.42
CA LYS A 183 12.25 -10.87 -2.43
C LYS A 183 12.76 -10.47 -1.03
N PRO A 184 13.84 -11.11 -0.52
CA PRO A 184 14.30 -10.96 0.86
C PRO A 184 14.81 -9.56 1.23
N ASN A 185 15.14 -8.74 0.23
CA ASN A 185 15.64 -7.37 0.41
C ASN A 185 14.57 -6.30 0.11
N LEU A 186 13.34 -6.71 -0.20
CA LEU A 186 12.25 -5.79 -0.53
C LEU A 186 12.07 -4.81 0.62
N ARG A 187 12.11 -3.51 0.29
CA ARG A 187 11.78 -2.46 1.24
C ARG A 187 10.28 -2.47 1.49
N VAL A 188 9.90 -2.36 2.76
CA VAL A 188 8.50 -2.29 3.18
C VAL A 188 8.26 -0.96 3.86
N ILE A 189 7.17 -0.29 3.49
CA ILE A 189 6.65 0.89 4.18
C ILE A 189 5.28 0.52 4.74
N SER A 190 5.01 0.82 6.00
CA SER A 190 3.75 0.38 6.61
C SER A 190 3.26 1.22 7.79
N SER A 191 1.98 1.04 8.13
CA SER A 191 1.42 1.40 9.43
C SER A 191 2.11 0.61 10.56
N PRO A 192 2.41 1.24 11.71
CA PRO A 192 2.92 0.53 12.89
C PRO A 192 2.01 -0.62 13.36
N ASN A 193 0.72 -0.60 13.04
CA ASN A 193 -0.22 -1.66 13.43
C ASN A 193 0.07 -3.00 12.72
N ALA A 194 0.79 -3.00 11.59
CA ALA A 194 1.19 -4.22 10.89
C ALA A 194 2.50 -4.85 11.39
N GLU A 195 3.19 -4.20 12.34
CA GLU A 195 4.47 -4.69 12.89
C GLU A 195 4.43 -6.13 13.42
N PRO A 196 3.40 -6.58 14.16
CA PRO A 196 3.34 -7.95 14.68
C PRO A 196 3.37 -9.03 13.59
N ILE A 197 2.93 -8.70 12.38
CA ILE A 197 2.96 -9.59 11.22
C ILE A 197 4.27 -9.40 10.44
N LEU A 198 4.57 -8.16 10.04
CA LEU A 198 5.68 -7.87 9.13
C LEU A 198 7.06 -8.22 9.71
N SER A 199 7.25 -8.05 11.02
CA SER A 199 8.51 -8.34 11.71
C SER A 199 8.92 -9.83 11.65
N LYS A 200 7.98 -10.74 11.36
CA LYS A 200 8.25 -12.17 11.15
C LYS A 200 8.94 -12.45 9.82
N TYR A 201 8.67 -11.64 8.79
CA TYR A 201 8.98 -11.96 7.39
C TYR A 201 9.97 -10.97 6.75
N PHE A 202 9.91 -9.69 7.12
CA PHE A 202 10.71 -8.63 6.48
C PHE A 202 11.69 -7.98 7.47
N LYS A 203 12.90 -7.69 6.98
CA LYS A 203 13.96 -7.05 7.77
C LYS A 203 14.10 -5.55 7.53
N ASN A 204 13.63 -5.07 6.37
CA ASN A 204 13.77 -3.68 5.92
C ASN A 204 12.39 -3.01 5.91
N VAL A 205 11.87 -2.73 7.10
CA VAL A 205 10.54 -2.13 7.28
C VAL A 205 10.67 -0.73 7.87
N THR A 206 10.03 0.23 7.23
CA THR A 206 9.85 1.60 7.74
C THR A 206 8.39 1.77 8.16
N TYR A 207 8.16 1.93 9.47
CA TYR A 207 6.84 2.26 10.00
C TYR A 207 6.64 3.76 10.04
N LEU A 208 5.50 4.25 9.55
CA LEU A 208 5.15 5.68 9.51
C LEU A 208 3.95 5.95 10.42
N GLU A 209 4.10 6.79 11.43
CA GLU A 209 3.00 7.17 12.32
C GLU A 209 1.98 8.07 11.59
N PRO A 210 0.72 7.62 11.40
CA PRO A 210 -0.28 8.37 10.64
C PRO A 210 -0.67 9.69 11.31
N LYS A 211 -0.80 9.74 12.64
CA LYS A 211 -1.27 10.96 13.33
C LYS A 211 -0.29 12.13 13.23
N THR A 212 1.00 11.85 13.12
CA THR A 212 2.04 12.87 13.00
C THR A 212 2.32 13.22 11.54
N GLY A 213 1.75 12.48 10.58
CA GLY A 213 2.03 12.65 9.16
C GLY A 213 3.48 12.29 8.80
N GLU A 214 4.05 11.29 9.47
CA GLU A 214 5.41 10.84 9.18
C GLU A 214 5.55 10.41 7.71
N SER A 215 6.75 10.64 7.17
CA SER A 215 7.02 10.35 5.77
C SER A 215 8.40 9.76 5.56
N THR A 216 8.55 9.07 4.44
CA THR A 216 9.83 8.58 3.94
C THR A 216 9.93 8.82 2.44
N THR A 217 11.14 8.69 1.90
CA THR A 217 11.42 8.99 0.51
C THR A 217 12.03 7.78 -0.18
N LEU A 218 11.46 7.45 -1.34
CA LEU A 218 11.98 6.45 -2.27
C LEU A 218 12.66 7.14 -3.44
N LYS A 219 13.76 6.54 -3.92
CA LYS A 219 14.48 6.97 -5.11
C LYS A 219 14.33 5.92 -6.19
N ALA A 220 13.79 6.33 -7.33
CA ALA A 220 13.68 5.52 -8.53
C ALA A 220 15.06 5.29 -9.16
N SER A 221 15.17 4.25 -10.00
CA SER A 221 16.40 3.95 -10.76
C SER A 221 16.80 5.05 -11.74
N ASN A 222 15.83 5.82 -12.24
CA ASN A 222 16.05 6.99 -13.10
C ASN A 222 16.38 8.28 -12.32
N GLY A 223 16.50 8.21 -10.99
CA GLY A 223 16.82 9.34 -10.12
C GLY A 223 15.62 10.12 -9.59
N SER A 224 14.39 9.85 -10.07
CA SER A 224 13.17 10.47 -9.55
C SER A 224 12.96 10.15 -8.07
N VAL A 225 12.35 11.09 -7.36
CA VAL A 225 12.18 11.03 -5.90
C VAL A 225 10.70 11.07 -5.58
N VAL A 226 10.22 10.09 -4.80
CA VAL A 226 8.82 9.99 -4.38
C VAL A 226 8.75 9.97 -2.86
N ARG A 227 8.01 10.90 -2.27
CA ARG A 227 7.73 10.94 -0.83
C ARG A 227 6.43 10.19 -0.55
N ILE A 228 6.47 9.29 0.43
CA ILE A 228 5.29 8.59 0.94
C ILE A 228 5.06 9.11 2.35
N ARG A 229 3.88 9.68 2.59
CA ARG A 229 3.49 10.31 3.84
C ARG A 229 2.21 9.69 4.36
N ALA A 230 2.23 9.22 5.61
CA ALA A 230 1.06 8.63 6.25
C ALA A 230 0.00 9.70 6.57
N SER A 231 -1.26 9.27 6.61
CA SER A 231 -2.42 10.05 7.01
C SER A 231 -3.31 9.17 7.90
N PRO A 232 -3.97 9.72 8.93
CA PRO A 232 -4.88 8.95 9.78
C PRO A 232 -6.13 8.51 9.01
N GLY A 233 -6.34 7.19 9.00
CA GLY A 233 -7.54 6.52 8.54
C GLY A 233 -8.41 6.04 9.70
N PRO A 234 -9.14 4.91 9.57
CA PRO A 234 -10.06 4.43 10.61
C PRO A 234 -9.34 3.91 11.85
N ILE A 235 -9.96 4.10 13.02
CA ILE A 235 -9.62 3.36 14.25
C ILE A 235 -10.47 2.08 14.27
N LEU A 236 -9.85 0.97 13.87
CA LEU A 236 -10.51 -0.33 13.79
C LEU A 236 -10.26 -1.12 15.08
N GLY A 237 -11.05 -0.84 16.12
CA GLY A 237 -10.98 -1.52 17.41
C GLY A 237 -11.31 -0.58 18.57
N PRO A 238 -10.81 -0.85 19.79
CA PRO A 238 -11.00 0.07 20.90
C PRO A 238 -10.56 1.50 20.57
N PRO A 239 -11.26 2.54 21.09
CA PRO A 239 -11.07 3.92 20.67
C PRO A 239 -9.67 4.50 20.99
N TRP A 240 -8.91 3.84 21.85
CA TRP A 240 -7.52 4.21 22.17
C TRP A 240 -6.47 3.56 21.25
N GLN A 241 -6.87 2.69 20.32
CA GLN A 241 -5.95 2.14 19.34
C GLN A 241 -5.46 3.22 18.38
N ARG A 242 -4.26 2.96 17.83
CA ARG A 242 -3.71 3.78 16.75
C ARG A 242 -4.59 3.62 15.50
N PRO A 243 -4.92 4.71 14.79
CA PRO A 243 -5.62 4.62 13.52
C PRO A 243 -4.79 3.86 12.50
N GLU A 244 -5.46 3.20 11.58
CA GLU A 244 -4.82 2.68 10.37
C GLU A 244 -4.44 3.82 9.42
N SER A 245 -3.70 3.52 8.36
CA SER A 245 -3.12 4.55 7.49
C SER A 245 -3.85 4.68 6.14
N GLY A 246 -4.10 5.92 5.73
CA GLY A 246 -4.07 6.34 4.33
C GLY A 246 -2.69 6.90 3.99
N TYR A 247 -2.42 7.18 2.71
CA TYR A 247 -1.12 7.73 2.27
C TYR A 247 -1.25 8.82 1.22
N PHE A 248 -0.44 9.87 1.37
CA PHE A 248 -0.05 10.74 0.28
C PHE A 248 1.21 10.19 -0.39
N ILE A 249 1.18 10.08 -1.71
CA ILE A 249 2.32 9.75 -2.55
C ILE A 249 2.64 10.99 -3.38
N GLU A 250 3.76 11.63 -3.09
CA GLU A 250 4.07 12.99 -3.52
C GLU A 250 5.35 13.01 -4.34
N VAL A 251 5.28 13.71 -5.47
CA VAL A 251 6.37 13.92 -6.42
C VAL A 251 6.55 15.43 -6.59
N GLU A 252 7.79 15.91 -6.48
CA GLU A 252 8.11 17.33 -6.64
C GLU A 252 8.41 17.71 -8.10
N GLU A 253 9.05 16.81 -8.85
CA GLU A 253 9.49 17.05 -10.22
C GLU A 253 9.14 15.87 -11.14
N PRO A 254 8.08 15.98 -11.98
CA PRO A 254 7.09 17.06 -11.97
C PRO A 254 6.19 17.03 -10.73
N LYS A 255 5.60 18.18 -10.37
CA LYS A 255 4.73 18.28 -9.19
C LYS A 255 3.45 17.46 -9.40
N PHE A 256 3.29 16.40 -8.63
CA PHE A 256 2.16 15.48 -8.73
C PHE A 256 1.89 14.79 -7.40
N SER A 257 0.63 14.55 -7.05
CA SER A 257 0.31 13.78 -5.84
C SER A 257 -0.88 12.84 -5.98
N ILE A 258 -0.78 11.69 -5.30
CA ILE A 258 -1.85 10.70 -5.16
C ILE A 258 -2.23 10.63 -3.68
N TYR A 259 -3.52 10.61 -3.38
CA TYR A 259 -4.01 10.23 -2.06
C TYR A 259 -4.68 8.86 -2.14
N TYR A 260 -4.15 7.89 -1.38
CA TYR A 260 -4.69 6.55 -1.23
C TYR A 260 -5.40 6.42 0.12
N GLU A 261 -6.69 6.15 0.10
CA GLU A 261 -7.49 5.92 1.30
C GLU A 261 -8.31 4.64 1.13
N PRO A 262 -7.84 3.50 1.65
CA PRO A 262 -8.45 2.21 1.32
C PRO A 262 -9.84 2.01 1.93
N HIS A 263 -10.29 2.81 2.90
CA HIS A 263 -11.59 2.60 3.57
C HIS A 263 -12.57 3.76 3.41
N CYS A 264 -12.15 4.84 2.77
CA CYS A 264 -12.90 6.10 2.72
C CYS A 264 -13.27 6.65 4.13
N ILE A 265 -12.45 6.32 5.14
CA ILE A 265 -12.60 6.83 6.52
C ILE A 265 -11.33 7.57 6.86
N PHE A 266 -11.45 8.86 7.16
CA PHE A 266 -10.33 9.77 7.28
C PHE A 266 -10.59 10.80 8.39
N GLU A 267 -9.53 11.43 8.89
CA GLU A 267 -9.65 12.56 9.81
C GLU A 267 -9.71 13.88 9.02
N ASN A 268 -10.80 14.64 9.14
CA ASN A 268 -10.96 15.89 8.38
C ASN A 268 -9.77 16.86 8.55
N ALA A 269 -9.24 16.98 9.77
CA ALA A 269 -8.11 17.85 10.08
C ALA A 269 -6.83 17.45 9.34
N SER A 270 -6.65 16.17 8.98
CA SER A 270 -5.46 15.72 8.24
C SER A 270 -5.52 16.07 6.75
N LEU A 271 -6.72 16.31 6.21
CA LEU A 271 -6.93 16.66 4.80
C LEU A 271 -7.14 18.17 4.58
N GLU A 272 -7.37 18.94 5.64
CA GLU A 272 -7.57 20.38 5.53
C GLU A 272 -6.33 21.07 4.94
N GLY A 273 -6.53 21.88 3.89
CA GLY A 273 -5.46 22.56 3.15
C GLY A 273 -4.57 21.65 2.29
N GLN A 274 -4.84 20.33 2.25
CA GLN A 274 -4.14 19.40 1.38
C GLN A 274 -4.74 19.39 -0.03
N SER A 275 -4.00 18.85 -0.99
CA SER A 275 -4.49 18.59 -2.35
C SER A 275 -3.88 17.32 -2.92
N ALA A 276 -4.61 16.66 -3.81
CA ALA A 276 -4.14 15.49 -4.54
C ALA A 276 -4.57 15.61 -6.01
N ASP A 277 -3.72 15.25 -6.96
CA ASP A 277 -4.12 15.14 -8.37
C ASP A 277 -5.00 13.91 -8.61
N VAL A 278 -4.70 12.81 -7.91
CA VAL A 278 -5.42 11.55 -7.99
C VAL A 278 -5.88 11.13 -6.60
N LEU A 279 -7.18 10.84 -6.45
CA LEU A 279 -7.74 10.20 -5.26
C LEU A 279 -8.04 8.73 -5.59
N VAL A 280 -7.57 7.82 -4.76
CA VAL A 280 -7.85 6.38 -4.88
C VAL A 280 -8.57 5.94 -3.62
N THR A 281 -9.85 5.58 -3.75
CA THR A 281 -10.71 5.29 -2.59
C THR A 281 -11.90 4.40 -2.99
N PRO A 282 -12.46 3.57 -2.10
CA PRO A 282 -13.72 2.92 -2.35
C PRO A 282 -14.87 3.94 -2.44
N VAL A 283 -15.79 3.69 -3.36
CA VAL A 283 -16.97 4.56 -3.57
C VAL A 283 -18.28 3.86 -3.23
N ILE A 284 -18.26 2.53 -3.09
CA ILE A 284 -19.41 1.74 -2.66
C ILE A 284 -19.23 1.39 -1.19
N GLN A 285 -20.24 1.69 -0.37
CA GLN A 285 -20.20 1.39 1.05
C GLN A 285 -20.36 -0.11 1.30
N GLN A 286 -19.64 -0.64 2.28
CA GLN A 286 -19.88 -1.96 2.85
C GLN A 286 -20.27 -1.82 4.31
N VAL A 287 -21.41 -2.41 4.68
CA VAL A 287 -21.96 -2.29 6.03
C VAL A 287 -22.33 -3.66 6.61
N LEU A 288 -22.16 -3.78 7.91
CA LEU A 288 -22.80 -4.78 8.75
C LEU A 288 -24.00 -4.15 9.47
N PRO A 289 -24.94 -4.95 10.01
CA PRO A 289 -25.96 -4.43 10.91
C PRO A 289 -25.32 -3.63 12.06
N GLY A 290 -25.54 -2.31 12.09
CA GLY A 290 -25.03 -1.41 13.13
C GLY A 290 -23.57 -0.94 12.99
N TYR A 291 -22.87 -1.28 11.90
CA TYR A 291 -21.45 -0.91 11.75
C TYR A 291 -21.06 -0.68 10.28
N VAL A 292 -20.29 0.39 10.00
CA VAL A 292 -19.74 0.69 8.66
C VAL A 292 -18.35 0.07 8.56
N LEU A 293 -18.16 -0.82 7.57
CA LEU A 293 -16.87 -1.48 7.34
C LEU A 293 -15.99 -0.68 6.38
N VAL A 294 -16.61 -0.18 5.31
CA VAL A 294 -15.98 0.62 4.26
C VAL A 294 -16.97 1.73 3.94
N SER A 295 -16.52 2.98 4.03
CA SER A 295 -17.32 4.14 3.63
C SER A 295 -17.32 4.31 2.11
N GLY A 296 -18.07 5.28 1.62
CA GLY A 296 -18.26 5.52 0.19
C GLY A 296 -19.39 6.51 -0.04
N GLN A 297 -19.81 6.67 -1.29
CA GLN A 297 -20.88 7.59 -1.70
C GLN A 297 -20.58 9.03 -1.23
N GLU A 298 -21.40 9.60 -0.37
CA GLU A 298 -21.23 10.96 0.14
C GLU A 298 -19.89 11.15 0.86
N ASP A 299 -19.37 10.14 1.56
CA ASP A 299 -18.07 10.24 2.23
C ASP A 299 -16.92 10.33 1.21
N ALA A 300 -17.01 9.60 0.09
CA ALA A 300 -16.02 9.69 -0.98
C ALA A 300 -16.06 11.05 -1.68
N VAL A 301 -17.26 11.63 -1.84
CA VAL A 301 -17.42 13.00 -2.33
C VAL A 301 -16.81 14.01 -1.36
N LYS A 302 -16.98 13.83 -0.04
CA LYS A 302 -16.33 14.70 0.96
C LYS A 302 -14.81 14.66 0.85
N VAL A 303 -14.19 13.48 0.73
CA VAL A 303 -12.73 13.37 0.51
C VAL A 303 -12.32 14.15 -0.73
N ALA A 304 -13.04 13.95 -1.84
CA ALA A 304 -12.77 14.67 -3.08
C ALA A 304 -12.96 16.20 -2.92
N GLU A 305 -13.94 16.64 -2.13
CA GLU A 305 -14.15 18.06 -1.84
C GLU A 305 -12.99 18.68 -1.04
N TYR A 306 -12.34 17.94 -0.14
CA TYR A 306 -11.13 18.39 0.53
C TYR A 306 -9.94 18.49 -0.42
N LEU A 307 -9.70 17.43 -1.20
CA LEU A 307 -8.46 17.28 -1.96
C LEU A 307 -8.49 17.87 -3.37
N LYS A 308 -9.68 18.16 -3.89
CA LYS A 308 -9.95 18.69 -5.24
C LYS A 308 -9.21 17.93 -6.36
N PRO A 309 -9.35 16.59 -6.46
CA PRO A 309 -8.61 15.81 -7.43
C PRO A 309 -9.06 16.04 -8.86
N LYS A 310 -8.12 15.86 -9.80
CA LYS A 310 -8.42 15.78 -11.23
C LYS A 310 -9.04 14.43 -11.57
N PHE A 311 -8.55 13.37 -10.93
CA PHE A 311 -9.02 11.99 -11.13
C PHE A 311 -9.42 11.33 -9.81
N VAL A 312 -10.56 10.65 -9.79
CA VAL A 312 -10.94 9.71 -8.74
C VAL A 312 -10.89 8.30 -9.32
N VAL A 313 -9.97 7.48 -8.83
CA VAL A 313 -9.87 6.06 -9.17
C VAL A 313 -10.69 5.26 -8.16
N THR A 314 -11.74 4.60 -8.63
CA THR A 314 -12.64 3.83 -7.75
C THR A 314 -11.99 2.52 -7.33
N MET A 315 -12.14 2.16 -6.06
CA MET A 315 -11.73 0.85 -5.56
C MET A 315 -12.95 -0.04 -5.26
N LYS A 316 -12.83 -1.33 -5.55
CA LYS A 316 -13.91 -2.33 -5.34
C LYS A 316 -13.48 -3.41 -4.35
N ASN A 317 -13.09 -3.01 -3.15
CA ASN A 317 -12.42 -3.87 -2.18
C ASN A 317 -13.28 -5.09 -1.77
N GLY A 318 -14.59 -4.91 -1.80
CA GLY A 318 -15.58 -5.94 -1.49
C GLY A 318 -15.97 -6.85 -2.65
N ASP A 319 -15.48 -6.61 -3.86
CA ASP A 319 -15.92 -7.30 -5.07
C ASP A 319 -15.14 -8.62 -5.27
N LEU A 320 -15.33 -9.53 -4.30
CA LEU A 320 -14.72 -10.85 -4.26
C LEU A 320 -15.82 -11.94 -4.27
N ASP A 321 -15.47 -13.13 -4.73
CA ASP A 321 -16.34 -14.31 -4.62
C ASP A 321 -16.28 -14.83 -3.19
N SER A 322 -17.18 -14.32 -2.34
CA SER A 322 -17.18 -14.58 -0.90
C SER A 322 -18.27 -15.55 -0.45
N LYS A 323 -17.92 -16.39 0.54
CA LYS A 323 -18.78 -17.37 1.21
C LYS A 323 -18.59 -17.29 2.73
N GLY A 324 -19.43 -18.01 3.47
CA GLY A 324 -19.42 -18.04 4.93
C GLY A 324 -20.51 -17.17 5.55
N LEU A 325 -20.62 -17.23 6.88
CA LEU A 325 -21.67 -16.55 7.63
C LEU A 325 -21.61 -15.02 7.47
N LEU A 326 -20.40 -14.45 7.40
CA LEU A 326 -20.24 -13.00 7.26
C LEU A 326 -20.67 -12.48 5.90
N SER A 327 -20.43 -13.22 4.81
CA SER A 327 -20.83 -12.76 3.47
C SER A 327 -22.35 -12.67 3.32
N MET A 328 -23.11 -13.41 4.15
CA MET A 328 -24.58 -13.34 4.17
C MET A 328 -25.14 -12.07 4.84
N ILE A 329 -24.37 -11.42 5.72
CA ILE A 329 -24.83 -10.26 6.50
C ILE A 329 -24.24 -8.93 6.03
N VAL A 330 -23.12 -8.96 5.30
CA VAL A 330 -22.54 -7.76 4.68
C VAL A 330 -23.46 -7.28 3.57
N ARG A 331 -23.79 -5.98 3.59
CA ARG A 331 -24.59 -5.33 2.55
C ARG A 331 -23.77 -4.25 1.87
N GLN A 332 -23.97 -4.11 0.57
CA GLN A 332 -23.46 -2.99 -0.20
C GLN A 332 -24.50 -1.87 -0.25
N LYS A 333 -24.06 -0.62 -0.22
CA LYS A 333 -24.93 0.55 -0.42
C LYS A 333 -24.31 1.51 -1.44
N GLY A 334 -25.16 1.96 -2.37
CA GLY A 334 -24.79 2.81 -3.48
C GLY A 334 -24.14 2.05 -4.64
N THR A 335 -23.92 2.76 -5.74
CA THR A 335 -23.26 2.24 -6.95
C THR A 335 -22.20 3.24 -7.44
N ASN A 336 -21.45 2.88 -8.49
CA ASN A 336 -20.52 3.81 -9.12
C ASN A 336 -21.26 4.97 -9.79
N GLU A 337 -22.42 4.69 -10.39
CA GLU A 337 -23.24 5.66 -11.10
C GLU A 337 -23.80 6.70 -10.12
N THR A 338 -24.35 6.25 -8.97
CA THR A 338 -24.85 7.18 -7.94
C THR A 338 -23.72 8.03 -7.37
N PHE A 339 -22.52 7.45 -7.18
CA PHE A 339 -21.35 8.22 -6.76
C PHE A 339 -20.94 9.27 -7.82
N GLN A 340 -20.88 8.89 -9.10
CA GLN A 340 -20.54 9.81 -10.19
C GLN A 340 -21.51 10.99 -10.26
N GLU A 341 -22.81 10.75 -10.08
CA GLU A 341 -23.82 11.81 -10.03
C GLU A 341 -23.62 12.76 -8.85
N LEU A 342 -23.32 12.22 -7.65
CA LEU A 342 -23.04 13.02 -6.46
C LEU A 342 -21.78 13.86 -6.63
N LEU A 343 -20.71 13.27 -7.17
CA LEU A 343 -19.45 13.94 -7.43
C LEU A 343 -19.60 15.05 -8.46
N PHE A 344 -20.27 14.78 -9.58
CA PHE A 344 -20.47 15.76 -10.67
C PHE A 344 -21.17 17.03 -10.19
N LYS A 345 -22.13 16.91 -9.26
CA LYS A 345 -22.82 18.06 -8.65
C LYS A 345 -21.90 18.98 -7.84
N LYS A 346 -20.78 18.46 -7.32
CA LYS A 346 -19.85 19.19 -6.45
C LYS A 346 -18.55 19.57 -7.15
N LEU A 347 -18.05 18.69 -8.00
CA LEU A 347 -16.76 18.75 -8.67
C LEU A 347 -16.92 18.30 -10.13
N PRO A 348 -17.56 19.12 -11.01
CA PRO A 348 -17.90 18.73 -12.37
C PRO A 348 -16.70 18.49 -13.29
N ASN A 349 -15.50 18.94 -12.89
CA ASN A 349 -14.27 18.79 -13.64
C ASN A 349 -13.43 17.59 -13.19
N THR A 350 -13.88 16.85 -12.17
CA THR A 350 -13.18 15.66 -11.69
C THR A 350 -13.64 14.44 -12.49
N GLU A 351 -12.68 13.73 -13.10
CA GLU A 351 -12.94 12.53 -13.88
C GLU A 351 -12.93 11.28 -12.97
N VAL A 352 -13.90 10.38 -13.16
CA VAL A 352 -13.97 9.11 -12.41
C VAL A 352 -13.47 7.97 -13.27
N LEU A 353 -12.41 7.30 -12.81
CA LEU A 353 -11.76 6.18 -13.48
C LEU A 353 -12.14 4.87 -12.77
N ASN A 354 -12.63 3.91 -13.54
CA ASN A 354 -13.04 2.60 -13.03
C ASN A 354 -12.03 1.53 -13.48
N PRO A 355 -11.18 1.00 -12.58
CA PRO A 355 -10.20 -0.03 -12.93
C PRO A 355 -10.86 -1.32 -13.38
N SER A 356 -10.28 -1.94 -14.41
CA SER A 356 -10.52 -3.34 -14.75
C SER A 356 -9.43 -4.21 -14.09
N PRO A 357 -9.79 -5.28 -13.36
CA PRO A 357 -8.81 -6.18 -12.74
C PRO A 357 -7.72 -6.65 -13.73
N GLY A 358 -6.46 -6.52 -13.34
CA GLY A 358 -5.29 -6.96 -14.10
C GLY A 358 -4.94 -6.11 -15.32
N VAL A 359 -5.74 -5.10 -15.66
CA VAL A 359 -5.48 -4.21 -16.79
C VAL A 359 -4.83 -2.92 -16.26
N PRO A 360 -3.65 -2.52 -16.74
CA PRO A 360 -3.03 -1.26 -16.34
C PRO A 360 -3.85 -0.08 -16.91
N MET A 361 -4.25 0.83 -16.03
CA MET A 361 -4.71 2.17 -16.44
C MET A 361 -3.54 3.15 -16.39
N VAL A 362 -3.50 4.09 -17.34
CA VAL A 362 -2.44 5.08 -17.44
C VAL A 362 -3.03 6.47 -17.19
N ILE A 363 -2.49 7.17 -16.20
CA ILE A 363 -2.87 8.54 -15.85
C ILE A 363 -1.70 9.46 -16.23
N PRO A 364 -1.94 10.51 -17.05
CA PRO A 364 -0.86 11.40 -17.47
C PRO A 364 -0.35 12.23 -16.29
N ILE A 365 0.95 12.16 -16.04
CA ILE A 365 1.65 13.08 -15.15
C ILE A 365 2.10 14.26 -16.01
N LYS A 366 1.42 15.40 -15.90
CA LYS A 366 1.79 16.61 -16.65
C LYS A 366 2.95 17.31 -15.94
N SER A 367 3.99 17.63 -16.71
CA SER A 367 5.12 18.47 -16.29
C SER A 367 4.73 19.93 -16.17
#